data_AF-A0AAV7AWG9-F1
#
_entry.id   AF-A0AAV7AWG9-F1
#
_cell.length_a   1.000
_cell.length_b   1.000
_cell.length_c   1.000
_cell.angle_alpha   90.00
_cell.angle_beta   90.00
_cell.angle_gamma   90.00
#
_symmetry.space_group_name_H-M   'P 1'
#
loop_
_entity.id
_entity.type
_entity.pdbx_description
1 polymer ?
#
loop_
_entity_poly.entity_id
_entity_poly.type
_entity_poly.pdbx_seq_one_letter_code
_entity_poly.pdbx_strand_id
1 'polypeptide(L)'
;MLQPGNYSLVLTLQFLLLIYDLFVNSFSELLRSAPVIQLVLFILQDVGILFAAIVLFLMLFNTFVFQAGLLGLLFQRFQVTVLLCALHLALSVSLHVWLMNLRWKSENTFVWSDGLQALFVLQRVGK
;
A
#
# COMPACT_ATOMS: atom_id res chain seq x y z
N MET A 1 13.01 -23.79 -9.82
CA MET A 1 11.82 -23.47 -10.62
C MET A 1 10.59 -23.71 -9.76
N LEU A 2 9.86 -22.66 -9.37
CA LEU A 2 8.55 -22.80 -8.72
C LEU A 2 7.63 -23.60 -9.67
N GLN A 3 6.98 -24.64 -9.16
CA GLN A 3 6.03 -25.44 -9.94
C GLN A 3 4.82 -24.57 -10.33
N PRO A 4 4.15 -24.80 -11.47
CA PRO A 4 3.03 -23.98 -11.94
C PRO A 4 1.91 -23.78 -10.89
N GLY A 5 1.64 -24.81 -10.07
CA GLY A 5 0.67 -24.74 -8.98
C GLY A 5 1.05 -23.74 -7.89
N ASN A 6 2.33 -23.62 -7.55
CA ASN A 6 2.81 -22.67 -6.53
C ASN A 6 2.74 -21.23 -7.04
N TYR A 7 2.98 -21.00 -8.33
CA TYR A 7 2.82 -19.68 -8.94
C TYR A 7 1.38 -19.19 -8.89
N SER A 8 0.40 -20.07 -9.18
CA SER A 8 -1.02 -19.71 -9.10
C SER A 8 -1.42 -19.30 -7.68
N LEU A 9 -0.91 -20.00 -6.66
CA LEU A 9 -1.19 -19.67 -5.26
C LEU A 9 -0.62 -18.31 -4.85
N VAL A 10 0.63 -18.03 -5.23
CA VAL A 10 1.26 -16.73 -4.93
C VAL A 10 0.52 -15.59 -5.64
N LEU A 11 0.09 -15.80 -6.88
CA LEU A 11 -0.68 -14.81 -7.62
C LEU A 11 -2.05 -14.55 -6.96
N THR A 12 -2.77 -15.60 -6.57
CA THR A 12 -4.04 -15.47 -5.84
C THR A 12 -3.85 -14.72 -4.52
N LEU A 13 -2.79 -15.02 -3.77
CA LEU A 13 -2.46 -14.28 -2.55
C LEU A 13 -2.25 -12.79 -2.83
N GLN A 14 -1.52 -12.44 -3.90
CA GLN A 14 -1.32 -11.04 -4.26
C GLN A 14 -2.59 -10.33 -4.67
N PHE A 15 -3.48 -10.98 -5.41
CA PHE A 15 -4.80 -10.40 -5.70
C PHE A 15 -5.63 -10.20 -4.45
N LEU A 16 -5.60 -11.13 -3.49
CA LEU A 16 -6.32 -10.99 -2.23
C LEU A 16 -5.79 -9.81 -1.40
N LEU A 17 -4.47 -9.67 -1.29
CA LEU A 17 -3.84 -8.54 -0.59
C LEU A 17 -4.17 -7.20 -1.26
N LEU A 18 -4.18 -7.14 -2.59
CA LEU A 18 -4.56 -5.95 -3.34
C LEU A 18 -6.03 -5.59 -3.17
N ILE A 19 -6.93 -6.58 -3.20
CA ILE A 19 -8.37 -6.36 -2.97
C ILE A 19 -8.60 -5.85 -1.54
N TYR A 20 -7.88 -6.41 -0.56
CA TYR A 20 -7.95 -5.95 0.81
C TYR A 20 -7.46 -4.50 0.95
N ASP A 21 -6.32 -4.14 0.34
CA ASP A 21 -5.82 -2.76 0.34
C ASP A 21 -6.85 -1.78 -0.26
N LEU A 22 -7.39 -2.10 -1.43
CA LEU A 22 -8.40 -1.26 -2.09
C LEU A 22 -9.67 -1.12 -1.24
N PHE A 23 -10.08 -2.21 -0.58
CA PHE A 23 -11.21 -2.21 0.33
C PHE A 23 -10.98 -1.26 1.51
N VAL A 24 -9.85 -1.37 2.22
CA VAL A 24 -9.59 -0.47 3.36
C VAL A 24 -9.47 0.98 2.91
N ASN A 25 -8.77 1.25 1.80
CA ASN A 25 -8.68 2.60 1.23
C ASN A 25 -10.05 3.21 0.89
N SER A 26 -10.99 2.39 0.40
CA SER A 26 -12.31 2.89 -0.02
C SER A 26 -13.31 2.99 1.14
N PHE A 27 -13.26 2.07 2.10
CA PHE A 27 -14.29 1.93 3.12
C PHE A 27 -13.87 2.34 4.53
N SER A 28 -12.59 2.62 4.79
CA SER A 28 -12.12 3.05 6.11
C SER A 28 -12.82 4.31 6.64
N GLU A 29 -13.27 5.19 5.74
CA GLU A 29 -13.99 6.41 6.12
C GLU A 29 -15.35 6.14 6.77
N LEU A 30 -15.99 4.99 6.49
CA LEU A 30 -17.26 4.62 7.13
C LEU A 30 -17.08 4.40 8.64
N LEU A 31 -15.85 4.13 9.09
CA LEU A 31 -15.51 3.87 10.48
C LEU A 31 -14.95 5.11 11.20
N ARG A 32 -15.12 6.30 10.62
CA ARG A 32 -14.65 7.57 11.20
C ARG A 32 -15.11 7.79 12.64
N SER A 33 -16.33 7.38 12.99
CA SER A 33 -16.89 7.52 14.33
C SER A 33 -16.28 6.58 15.37
N ALA A 34 -15.43 5.64 14.95
CA ALA A 34 -14.77 4.67 15.81
C ALA A 34 -13.24 4.71 15.55
N PRO A 35 -12.53 5.75 16.06
CA PRO A 35 -11.14 6.01 15.70
C PRO A 35 -10.19 4.85 16.05
N VAL A 36 -10.47 4.11 17.14
CA VAL A 36 -9.68 2.93 17.52
C VAL A 36 -9.82 1.79 16.51
N ILE A 37 -11.03 1.53 16.01
CA ILE A 37 -11.27 0.49 15.01
C ILE A 37 -10.62 0.91 13.68
N GLN A 38 -10.74 2.19 13.32
CA GLN A 38 -10.10 2.74 12.12
C GLN A 38 -8.56 2.61 12.19
N LEU A 39 -7.96 2.88 13.35
CA LEU A 39 -6.52 2.70 13.57
C LEU A 39 -6.08 1.25 13.36
N VAL A 40 -6.82 0.29 13.92
CA VAL A 40 -6.50 -1.14 13.77
C VAL A 40 -6.56 -1.55 12.30
N LEU A 41 -7.57 -1.09 11.55
CA LEU A 41 -7.67 -1.35 10.12
C LEU A 41 -6.51 -0.77 9.32
N PHE A 42 -6.08 0.46 9.63
CA PHE A 42 -4.91 1.07 8.99
C PHE A 42 -3.61 0.29 9.26
N ILE A 43 -3.40 -0.16 10.50
CA ILE A 43 -2.24 -1.02 10.83
C ILE A 43 -2.29 -2.34 10.04
N LEU A 44 -3.46 -2.98 9.96
CA LEU A 44 -3.61 -4.22 9.20
C LEU A 44 -3.38 -4.00 7.70
N GLN A 45 -3.85 -2.88 7.13
CA GLN A 45 -3.58 -2.51 5.75
C GLN A 45 -2.09 -2.29 5.49
N ASP A 46 -1.40 -1.52 6.33
CA ASP A 46 0.03 -1.24 6.17
C ASP A 46 0.88 -2.52 6.25
N VAL A 47 0.52 -3.45 7.16
CA VAL A 47 1.12 -4.79 7.22
C VAL A 47 0.82 -5.61 5.96
N GLY A 48 -0.40 -5.50 5.43
CA GLY A 48 -0.80 -6.13 4.16
C GLY A 48 0.03 -5.64 2.96
N ILE A 49 0.23 -4.33 2.85
CA ILE A 49 1.08 -3.71 1.81
C ILE A 49 2.53 -4.18 1.97
N LEU A 50 3.05 -4.24 3.20
CA LEU A 50 4.39 -4.76 3.47
C LEU A 50 4.53 -6.22 3.02
N PHE A 51 3.55 -7.07 3.34
CA PHE A 51 3.52 -8.47 2.88
C PHE A 51 3.48 -8.57 1.35
N ALA A 52 2.65 -7.76 0.70
CA ALA A 52 2.58 -7.72 -0.75
C ALA A 52 3.92 -7.32 -1.37
N ALA A 53 4.63 -6.35 -0.78
CA ALA A 53 5.97 -5.98 -1.21
C ALA A 53 6.98 -7.12 -1.02
N ILE A 54 6.99 -7.78 0.14
CA ILE A 54 7.88 -8.93 0.42
C ILE A 54 7.65 -10.05 -0.59
N VAL A 55 6.40 -10.42 -0.85
CA VAL A 55 6.06 -11.46 -1.84
C VAL A 55 6.54 -11.06 -3.23
N LEU A 56 6.39 -9.79 -3.62
CA LEU A 56 6.91 -9.27 -4.88
C LEU A 56 8.44 -9.42 -4.97
N PHE A 57 9.18 -9.07 -3.91
CA PHE A 57 10.64 -9.25 -3.87
C PHE A 57 11.05 -10.72 -3.91
N LEU A 58 10.36 -11.61 -3.18
CA LEU A 58 10.63 -13.05 -3.23
C LEU A 58 10.41 -13.63 -4.62
N MET A 59 9.38 -13.16 -5.33
CA MET A 59 9.11 -13.55 -6.70
C MET A 59 10.19 -13.03 -7.66
N LEU A 60 10.65 -11.79 -7.45
CA LEU A 60 11.73 -11.19 -8.22
C LEU A 60 13.05 -11.99 -8.07
N PHE A 61 13.43 -12.37 -6.85
CA PHE A 61 14.62 -13.18 -6.59
C PHE A 61 14.53 -14.62 -7.10
N ASN A 62 13.31 -15.17 -7.19
CA ASN A 62 13.08 -16.50 -7.75
C ASN A 62 13.09 -16.55 -9.29
N THR A 63 13.30 -15.43 -9.98
CA THR A 63 13.43 -15.39 -11.44
C THR A 63 14.80 -15.88 -11.91
N PHE A 64 14.82 -16.52 -13.08
CA PHE A 64 16.06 -17.02 -13.71
C PHE A 64 17.09 -15.94 -14.01
N VAL A 65 16.64 -14.71 -14.28
CA VAL A 65 17.53 -13.56 -14.55
C VAL A 65 18.37 -13.21 -13.32
N PHE A 66 17.79 -13.33 -12.12
CA PHE A 66 18.52 -13.14 -10.86
C PHE A 66 19.44 -14.32 -10.55
N GLN A 67 18.98 -15.55 -10.79
CA GLN A 67 19.77 -16.78 -10.57
C GLN A 67 20.98 -16.89 -11.51
N ALA A 68 20.91 -16.33 -12.72
CA ALA A 68 22.01 -16.26 -13.67
C ALA A 68 23.07 -15.18 -13.34
N GLY A 69 22.92 -14.43 -12.23
CA GLY A 69 23.89 -13.42 -11.80
C GLY A 69 23.75 -12.05 -12.48
N LEU A 70 22.71 -11.84 -13.29
CA LEU A 70 22.43 -10.56 -13.99
C LEU A 70 21.72 -9.53 -13.08
N LEU A 71 22.28 -9.30 -11.88
CA LEU A 71 21.73 -8.39 -10.88
C LEU A 71 21.54 -6.96 -11.43
N GLY A 72 22.53 -6.44 -12.17
CA GLY A 72 22.49 -5.10 -12.73
C GLY A 72 21.35 -4.88 -13.74
N LEU A 73 21.06 -5.87 -14.57
CA LEU A 73 19.97 -5.79 -15.56
C LEU A 73 18.59 -5.81 -14.88
N LEU A 74 18.46 -6.58 -13.79
CA LEU A 74 17.23 -6.68 -13.05
C LEU A 74 16.92 -5.39 -12.27
N PHE A 75 17.93 -4.81 -11.63
CA PHE A 75 17.79 -3.52 -10.96
C PHE A 75 17.35 -2.44 -11.94
N GLN A 76 18.00 -2.34 -13.11
CA GLN A 76 17.64 -1.32 -14.11
C GLN A 76 16.18 -1.46 -14.59
N ARG A 77 15.62 -2.68 -14.62
CA ARG A 77 14.27 -2.93 -15.12
C ARG A 77 13.17 -2.83 -14.06
N PHE A 78 13.46 -3.25 -12.82
CA PHE A 78 12.47 -3.34 -11.74
C PHE A 78 12.57 -2.20 -10.71
N GLN A 79 13.55 -1.31 -10.84
CA GLN A 79 13.72 -0.15 -9.95
C GLN A 79 12.44 0.69 -9.85
N VAL A 80 11.71 0.86 -10.95
CA VAL A 80 10.44 1.59 -10.96
C VAL A 80 9.40 0.90 -10.08
N THR A 81 9.22 -0.42 -10.21
CA THR A 81 8.28 -1.19 -9.40
C THR A 81 8.61 -1.11 -7.92
N VAL A 82 9.90 -1.28 -7.58
CA VAL A 82 10.38 -1.19 -6.19
C VAL A 82 10.17 0.20 -5.61
N LEU A 83 10.50 1.23 -6.38
CA LEU A 83 10.30 2.62 -5.97
C LEU A 83 8.82 2.93 -5.78
N LEU A 84 7.94 2.47 -6.68
CA LEU A 84 6.50 2.65 -6.56
C LEU A 84 5.95 1.95 -5.32
N CYS A 85 6.37 0.71 -5.01
CA CYS A 85 5.97 0.03 -3.78
C CYS A 85 6.42 0.80 -2.52
N ALA A 86 7.66 1.28 -2.50
CA ALA A 86 8.19 2.04 -1.37
C ALA A 86 7.45 3.37 -1.18
N LEU A 87 7.22 4.11 -2.27
CA LEU A 87 6.45 5.34 -2.27
C LEU A 87 5.01 5.10 -1.82
N HIS A 88 4.38 4.03 -2.30
CA HIS A 88 3.01 3.69 -1.94
C HIS A 88 2.87 3.41 -0.43
N LEU A 89 3.77 2.57 0.13
CA LEU A 89 3.80 2.31 1.58
C LEU A 89 4.03 3.60 2.38
N ALA A 90 5.01 4.42 1.97
CA ALA A 90 5.33 5.66 2.65
C ALA A 90 4.16 6.66 2.65
N LEU A 91 3.49 6.81 1.52
CA LEU A 91 2.31 7.67 1.38
C LEU A 91 1.13 7.14 2.21
N SER A 92 0.87 5.82 2.19
CA SER A 92 -0.18 5.17 3.00
C SER A 92 0.02 5.44 4.49
N VAL A 93 1.20 5.09 5.03
CA VAL A 93 1.53 5.28 6.45
C VAL A 93 1.46 6.76 6.83
N SER A 94 2.00 7.65 6.00
CA SER A 94 1.97 9.11 6.27
C SER A 94 0.53 9.63 6.35
N LEU A 95 -0.34 9.18 5.44
CA LEU A 95 -1.75 9.55 5.43
C LEU A 95 -2.49 8.98 6.65
N HIS A 96 -2.24 7.72 7.01
CA HIS A 96 -2.83 7.10 8.20
C HIS A 96 -2.44 7.83 9.49
N VAL A 97 -1.14 8.15 9.66
CA VAL A 97 -0.65 8.92 10.81
C VAL A 97 -1.29 10.30 10.87
N TRP A 98 -1.37 10.99 9.73
CA TRP A 98 -1.99 12.32 9.64
C TRP A 98 -3.48 12.28 10.03
N LEU A 99 -4.25 11.36 9.45
CA LEU A 99 -5.68 11.20 9.73
C LEU A 99 -5.94 10.82 11.19
N MET A 100 -5.15 9.90 11.74
CA MET A 100 -5.29 9.48 13.14
C MET A 100 -4.95 10.61 14.10
N ASN A 101 -3.89 11.38 13.87
CA ASN A 101 -3.53 12.51 14.70
C ASN A 101 -4.66 13.55 14.76
N LEU A 102 -5.25 13.87 13.61
CA LEU A 102 -6.37 14.79 13.50
C LEU A 102 -7.63 14.30 14.23
N ARG A 103 -7.95 13.01 14.12
CA ARG A 103 -9.22 12.44 14.60
C ARG A 103 -9.15 11.99 16.06
N TRP A 104 -7.96 11.75 16.61
CA TRP A 104 -7.76 11.20 17.96
C TRP A 104 -8.38 12.04 19.09
N LYS A 105 -8.41 13.37 18.94
CA LYS A 105 -8.93 14.28 19.97
C LYS A 105 -10.29 14.89 19.67
N SER A 106 -10.76 14.85 18.43
CA SER A 106 -12.02 15.46 18.02
C SER A 106 -12.73 14.55 17.03
N GLU A 107 -13.53 13.64 17.57
CA GLU A 107 -14.14 12.52 16.84
C GLU A 107 -15.18 12.97 15.79
N ASN A 108 -15.64 14.23 15.82
CA ASN A 108 -16.80 14.66 15.02
C ASN A 108 -16.77 16.09 14.44
N THR A 109 -15.65 16.81 14.53
CA THR A 109 -15.48 18.06 13.77
C THR A 109 -15.19 17.73 12.30
N PHE A 110 -15.73 18.53 11.38
CA PHE A 110 -15.52 18.34 9.95
C PHE A 110 -14.06 18.64 9.59
N VAL A 111 -13.21 17.61 9.59
CA VAL A 111 -11.76 17.74 9.41
C VAL A 111 -11.37 17.71 7.92
N TRP A 112 -11.81 18.70 7.15
CA TRP A 112 -11.07 19.07 5.95
C TRP A 112 -9.94 20.00 6.37
N SER A 113 -8.80 19.41 6.75
CA SER A 113 -7.59 20.22 7.00
C SER A 113 -7.17 20.93 5.72
N ASP A 114 -6.58 22.13 5.82
CA ASP A 114 -6.09 22.90 4.66
C ASP A 114 -5.20 22.05 3.74
N GLY A 115 -4.44 21.10 4.30
CA GLY A 115 -3.63 20.15 3.53
C GLY A 115 -4.44 19.15 2.70
N LEU A 116 -5.53 18.60 3.24
CA LEU A 116 -6.45 17.71 2.50
C LEU A 116 -7.17 18.49 1.40
N GLN A 117 -7.54 19.74 1.68
CA GLN A 117 -8.17 20.61 0.70
C GLN A 117 -7.19 21.01 -0.41
N ALA A 118 -5.94 21.32 -0.07
CA ALA A 118 -4.88 21.56 -1.06
C ALA A 118 -4.62 20.32 -1.93
N LEU A 119 -4.53 19.11 -1.34
CA LEU A 119 -4.40 17.86 -2.09
C LEU A 119 -5.57 17.62 -3.04
N PHE A 120 -6.80 17.88 -2.59
CA PHE A 120 -8.00 17.77 -3.43
C PHE A 120 -7.99 18.77 -4.59
N VAL A 121 -7.58 20.03 -4.34
CA VAL A 121 -7.44 21.04 -5.39
C VAL A 121 -6.34 20.66 -6.37
N LEU A 122 -5.17 20.21 -5.90
CA LEU A 122 -4.07 19.74 -6.75
C LEU A 122 -4.49 18.55 -7.62
N GLN A 123 -5.22 17.58 -7.06
CA GLN A 123 -5.80 16.46 -7.81
C GLN A 123 -6.71 16.94 -8.95
N ARG A 124 -7.47 18.02 -8.73
CA ARG A 124 -8.39 18.60 -9.72
C ARG A 124 -7.68 19.45 -10.77
N VAL A 125 -6.60 20.14 -10.41
CA VAL A 125 -5.81 21.00 -11.31
C VAL A 125 -4.87 20.20 -12.21
N GLY A 126 -4.45 19.00 -11.78
CA GLY A 126 -3.61 18.09 -12.56
C GLY A 126 -4.34 17.26 -13.63
N LYS A 127 -5.64 17.50 -13.85
CA LYS A 127 -6.42 16.98 -14.99
C LYS A 127 -6.48 18.02 -16.10
#